data_AF-A0A815ZDN9-F1
#
_entry.id   AF-A0A815ZDN9-F1
#
_cell.length_a   1.000
_cell.length_b   1.000
_cell.length_c   1.000
_cell.angle_alpha   90.00
_cell.angle_beta   90.00
_cell.angle_gamma   90.00
#
_symmetry.space_group_name_H-M   'P 1'
#
loop_
_entity.id
_entity.type
_entity.pdbx_description
1 polymer ?
#
loop_
_entity_poly.entity_id
_entity_poly.type
_entity_poly.pdbx_seq_one_letter_code
_entity_poly.pdbx_strand_id
1 'polypeptide(L)'
;MRHTMGNTPHLLTTARIIMAFDLELWYLRSLKFMISHNYLGPKLLMIKAMIRDLASFLYIIFVFITAYGVVSRAMIMHNKVDFNIYGIFSQIFYPPYSFLFGGSDKVLEGK
;
A
#
# COMPACT_ATOMS: atom_id res chain seq x y z
N MET A 1 -26.66 24.31 25.71
CA MET A 1 -25.91 23.07 25.91
C MET A 1 -24.79 22.95 24.86
N ARG A 2 -23.76 23.78 24.99
CA ARG A 2 -22.50 23.72 24.23
C ARG A 2 -21.39 23.81 25.27
N HIS A 3 -21.01 22.69 25.88
CA HIS A 3 -19.90 22.69 26.83
C HIS A 3 -18.96 21.53 26.52
N THR A 4 -17.68 21.91 26.42
CA THR A 4 -16.46 21.09 26.49
C THR A 4 -16.19 20.10 25.35
N MET A 5 -15.91 20.61 24.15
CA MET A 5 -14.97 19.94 23.21
C MET A 5 -13.66 20.73 23.21
N GLY A 6 -13.01 20.75 24.37
CA GLY A 6 -11.65 21.23 24.53
C GLY A 6 -10.74 20.04 24.77
N ASN A 7 -9.81 19.80 23.84
CA ASN A 7 -8.58 19.03 24.02
C ASN A 7 -8.55 17.50 23.79
N THR A 8 -9.28 16.98 22.80
CA THR A 8 -8.95 15.66 22.23
C THR A 8 -8.59 15.75 20.74
N PRO A 9 -7.50 16.46 20.38
CA PRO A 9 -7.03 16.53 18.99
C PRO A 9 -6.72 15.13 18.43
N HIS A 10 -6.28 14.20 19.30
CA HIS A 10 -6.04 12.82 18.93
C HIS A 10 -7.33 12.08 18.55
N LEU A 11 -8.44 12.25 19.29
CA LEU A 11 -9.71 11.57 18.97
C LEU A 11 -10.30 12.05 17.64
N LEU A 12 -10.20 13.34 17.32
CA LEU A 12 -10.68 13.87 16.03
C LEU A 12 -9.86 13.32 14.85
N THR A 13 -8.53 13.24 15.00
CA THR A 13 -7.64 12.66 13.99
C THR A 13 -7.90 11.16 13.82
N THR A 14 -7.98 10.42 14.91
CA THR A 14 -8.28 8.98 14.89
C THR A 14 -9.65 8.70 14.30
N ALA A 15 -10.69 9.47 14.67
CA ALA A 15 -12.02 9.31 14.12
C ALA A 15 -12.06 9.57 12.60
N ARG A 16 -11.33 10.60 12.10
CA ARG A 16 -11.22 10.85 10.65
C ARG A 16 -10.61 9.67 9.90
N ILE A 17 -9.54 9.09 10.44
CA ILE A 17 -8.86 7.93 9.84
C ILE A 17 -9.81 6.72 9.83
N ILE A 18 -10.45 6.43 10.97
CA ILE A 18 -11.38 5.30 11.09
C ILE A 18 -12.56 5.47 10.14
N MET A 19 -13.16 6.66 10.04
CA MET A 19 -14.28 6.92 9.12
C MET A 19 -13.86 6.78 7.65
N ALA A 20 -12.64 7.17 7.29
CA ALA A 20 -12.11 6.98 5.94
C ALA A 20 -11.96 5.48 5.60
N PHE A 21 -11.38 4.70 6.52
CA PHE A 21 -11.25 3.25 6.34
C PHE A 21 -12.61 2.53 6.33
N ASP A 22 -13.55 2.95 7.18
CA ASP A 22 -14.90 2.39 7.20
C ASP A 22 -15.61 2.59 5.85
N LEU A 23 -15.45 3.77 5.25
CA LEU A 23 -15.95 4.08 3.91
C LEU A 23 -15.31 3.16 2.84
N GLU A 24 -13.99 2.96 2.86
CA GLU A 24 -13.30 2.04 1.95
C GLU A 24 -13.80 0.59 2.08
N LEU A 25 -13.94 0.11 3.32
CA LEU A 25 -14.47 -1.23 3.60
C LEU A 25 -15.92 -1.36 3.12
N TRP A 26 -16.70 -0.30 3.24
CA TRP A 26 -18.08 -0.26 2.75
C TRP A 26 -18.16 -0.34 1.22
N TYR A 27 -17.24 0.31 0.49
CA TYR A 27 -17.11 0.15 -0.96
C TYR A 27 -16.75 -1.28 -1.36
N LEU A 28 -15.78 -1.92 -0.67
CA LEU A 28 -15.41 -3.31 -0.92
C LEU A 28 -16.56 -4.28 -0.64
N ARG A 29 -17.36 -4.01 0.40
CA ARG A 29 -18.59 -4.77 0.69
C ARG A 29 -19.63 -4.60 -0.41
N SER A 30 -19.81 -3.37 -0.90
CA SER A 30 -20.74 -3.04 -1.98
C SER A 30 -20.37 -3.75 -3.29
N LEU A 31 -19.07 -3.94 -3.55
CA LEU A 31 -18.60 -4.75 -4.69
C LEU A 31 -19.12 -6.19 -4.63
N LYS A 32 -19.19 -6.78 -3.43
CA LYS A 32 -19.71 -8.14 -3.24
C LYS A 32 -21.21 -8.25 -3.53
N PHE A 33 -21.95 -7.18 -3.26
CA PHE A 33 -23.36 -7.08 -3.66
C PHE A 33 -23.50 -6.96 -5.19
N MET A 34 -22.62 -6.19 -5.85
CA MET A 34 -22.56 -6.09 -7.32
C MET A 34 -22.27 -7.44 -8.00
N ILE A 35 -21.51 -8.34 -7.37
CA ILE A 35 -21.25 -9.70 -7.87
C ILE A 35 -22.54 -10.54 -7.92
N SER A 36 -23.49 -10.29 -7.00
CA SER A 36 -24.78 -10.98 -6.97
C SER A 36 -25.74 -10.53 -8.07
N HIS A 37 -25.43 -9.45 -8.80
CA HIS A 37 -26.26 -8.94 -9.87
C HIS A 37 -26.00 -9.67 -11.20
N ASN A 38 -27.06 -10.21 -11.82
CA ASN A 38 -27.01 -11.16 -12.95
C ASN A 38 -26.17 -10.73 -14.17
N TYR A 39 -25.93 -9.43 -14.35
CA TYR A 39 -25.19 -8.88 -15.50
C TYR A 39 -23.70 -8.58 -15.21
N LEU A 40 -23.35 -8.25 -13.96
CA LEU A 40 -21.98 -7.85 -13.58
C LEU A 40 -21.21 -8.97 -12.86
N GLY A 41 -21.91 -9.95 -12.29
CA GLY A 41 -21.32 -11.10 -11.60
C GLY A 41 -20.22 -11.82 -12.40
N PRO A 42 -20.46 -12.23 -13.67
CA PRO A 42 -19.47 -12.96 -14.46
C PRO A 42 -18.19 -12.16 -14.74
N LYS A 43 -18.31 -10.86 -15.03
CA LYS A 43 -17.17 -9.97 -15.29
C LYS A 43 -16.31 -9.75 -14.04
N LEU A 44 -16.95 -9.55 -12.87
CA LEU A 44 -16.24 -9.38 -11.60
C LEU A 44 -15.57 -10.68 -11.13
N LEU A 45 -16.18 -11.84 -11.39
CA LEU A 45 -15.57 -13.13 -11.09
C LEU A 45 -14.29 -13.37 -11.91
N MET A 46 -14.30 -12.99 -13.19
CA MET A 46 -13.12 -13.04 -14.06
C MET A 46 -11.98 -12.15 -13.54
N ILE A 47 -12.28 -10.90 -13.17
CA ILE A 47 -11.28 -9.98 -12.60
C ILE A 47 -10.69 -10.53 -11.30
N LYS A 48 -11.53 -11.10 -10.41
CA LYS A 48 -11.06 -11.72 -9.16
C LYS A 48 -10.08 -12.87 -9.42
N ALA A 49 -10.30 -13.66 -10.46
CA ALA A 49 -9.39 -14.75 -10.81
C ALA A 49 -8.02 -14.23 -11.28
N MET A 50 -7.99 -13.09 -12.00
CA MET A 50 -6.74 -12.45 -12.42
C MET A 50 -5.98 -11.80 -11.25
N ILE A 51 -6.70 -11.21 -10.29
CA ILE A 51 -6.06 -10.63 -9.09
C ILE A 51 -5.30 -11.70 -8.29
N ARG A 52 -5.79 -12.93 -8.23
CA ARG A 52 -5.10 -14.03 -7.54
C ARG A 52 -3.79 -14.43 -8.24
N ASP A 53 -3.78 -14.40 -9.57
CA ASP A 53 -2.58 -14.66 -10.37
C ASP A 53 -1.55 -13.54 -10.16
N LEU A 54 -1.99 -12.28 -10.21
CA LEU A 54 -1.15 -11.12 -9.92
C LEU A 54 -0.61 -11.08 -8.48
N ALA A 55 -1.41 -11.48 -7.49
CA ALA A 55 -0.98 -11.53 -6.09
C ALA A 55 0.17 -12.52 -5.88
N SER A 56 0.13 -13.67 -6.57
CA SER A 56 1.19 -14.67 -6.54
C SER A 56 2.48 -14.11 -7.15
N PHE A 57 2.37 -13.33 -8.22
CA PHE A 57 3.49 -12.66 -8.84
C PHE A 57 4.12 -11.58 -7.93
N LEU A 58 3.29 -10.75 -7.29
CA LEU A 58 3.75 -9.72 -6.34
C LEU A 58 4.46 -10.34 -5.12
N TYR A 59 4.01 -11.50 -4.65
CA TYR A 59 4.67 -12.22 -3.55
C TYR A 59 6.11 -12.58 -3.91
N ILE A 60 6.35 -13.06 -5.14
CA ILE A 60 7.69 -13.37 -5.61
C ILE A 60 8.54 -12.10 -5.66
N ILE A 61 8.01 -11.01 -6.24
CA ILE A 61 8.69 -9.71 -6.29
C ILE A 61 9.07 -9.23 -4.88
N PHE A 62 8.18 -9.34 -3.91
CA PHE A 62 8.44 -8.95 -2.52
C PHE A 62 9.63 -9.70 -1.92
N VAL A 63 9.73 -11.01 -2.16
CA VAL A 63 10.85 -11.84 -1.68
C VAL A 63 12.16 -11.41 -2.35
N PHE A 64 12.16 -11.20 -3.67
CA PHE A 64 13.35 -10.74 -4.40
C PHE A 64 13.81 -9.36 -3.93
N ILE A 65 12.87 -8.45 -3.76
CA ILE A 65 13.12 -7.10 -3.27
C ILE A 65 13.73 -7.13 -1.86
N THR A 66 13.20 -7.96 -0.96
CA THR A 66 13.72 -8.12 0.40
C THR A 66 15.13 -8.68 0.39
N ALA A 67 15.39 -9.72 -0.42
CA ALA A 67 16.71 -10.30 -0.56
C ALA A 67 17.74 -9.28 -1.08
N TYR A 68 17.39 -8.53 -2.14
CA TYR A 68 18.24 -7.47 -2.67
C TYR A 68 18.50 -6.37 -1.65
N GLY A 69 17.47 -5.94 -0.91
CA GLY A 69 17.59 -4.95 0.16
C GLY A 69 18.54 -5.40 1.27
N VAL A 70 18.47 -6.67 1.68
CA VAL A 70 19.37 -7.26 2.69
C VAL A 70 20.81 -7.29 2.19
N VAL A 71 21.04 -7.79 0.96
CA VAL A 71 22.40 -7.89 0.38
C VAL A 71 23.03 -6.51 0.19
N SER A 72 22.27 -5.54 -0.32
CA SER A 72 22.76 -4.16 -0.53
C SER A 72 23.23 -3.50 0.78
N ARG A 73 22.46 -3.69 1.86
CA ARG A 73 22.85 -3.19 3.19
C ARG A 73 24.02 -3.98 3.77
N ALA A 74 24.03 -5.31 3.62
CA ALA A 74 25.13 -6.17 4.09
C ALA A 74 26.47 -5.85 3.40
N MET A 75 26.44 -5.43 2.13
CA MET A 75 27.64 -5.08 1.37
C MET A 75 28.19 -3.69 1.72
N ILE A 76 27.35 -2.72 2.10
CA ILE A 76 27.76 -1.33 2.33
C ILE A 76 28.01 -1.01 3.82
N MET A 77 27.41 -1.73 4.76
CA MET A 77 27.47 -1.41 6.20
C MET A 77 28.33 -2.39 6.98
N HIS A 78 29.64 -2.14 7.06
CA HIS A 78 30.54 -2.88 7.95
C HIS A 78 30.56 -2.35 9.40
N ASN A 79 29.97 -1.17 9.72
CA ASN A 79 30.25 -0.54 11.03
C ASN A 79 29.11 0.23 11.73
N LYS A 80 27.91 0.40 11.15
CA LYS A 80 26.79 1.05 11.88
C LYS A 80 25.48 0.40 11.48
N VAL A 81 24.98 -0.47 12.35
CA VAL A 81 23.80 -1.28 12.11
C VAL A 81 22.61 -0.63 12.81
N ASP A 82 22.11 0.46 12.23
CA ASP A 82 20.81 0.98 12.63
C ASP A 82 19.74 0.20 11.84
N PHE A 83 19.26 -0.90 12.43
CA PHE A 83 18.14 -1.71 11.93
C PHE A 83 16.81 -0.94 12.05
N ASN A 84 16.69 0.22 11.42
CA ASN A 84 15.40 0.88 11.28
C ASN A 84 14.63 0.28 10.10
N ILE A 85 13.89 -0.79 10.39
CA ILE A 85 13.07 -1.55 9.45
C ILE A 85 12.12 -0.61 8.68
N TYR A 86 11.60 0.43 9.33
CA TYR A 86 10.68 1.41 8.73
C TYR A 86 11.34 2.27 7.64
N GLY A 87 12.60 2.67 7.83
CA GLY A 87 13.34 3.46 6.85
C GLY A 87 13.85 2.65 5.67
N ILE A 88 14.14 1.36 5.87
CA ILE A 88 14.57 0.45 4.80
C ILE A 88 13.38 0.07 3.92
N PHE A 89 12.21 -0.15 4.51
CA PHE A 89 11.00 -0.50 3.76
C PHE A 89 10.56 0.66 2.84
N SER A 90 10.51 1.90 3.34
CA SER A 90 10.05 3.04 2.52
C SER A 90 10.94 3.27 1.28
N GLN A 91 12.26 3.12 1.39
CA GLN A 91 13.19 3.27 0.26
C GLN A 91 13.06 2.18 -0.79
N ILE A 92 12.49 1.04 -0.42
CA ILE A 92 12.38 -0.14 -1.26
C ILE A 92 11.02 -0.20 -1.98
N PHE A 93 9.93 0.24 -1.33
CA PHE A 93 8.58 0.21 -1.90
C PHE A 93 8.24 1.43 -2.77
N TYR A 94 8.84 2.59 -2.51
CA TYR A 94 8.56 3.80 -3.30
C TYR A 94 9.03 3.72 -4.77
N PRO A 95 10.25 3.23 -5.09
CA PRO A 95 10.73 3.17 -6.48
C PRO A 95 9.88 2.30 -7.42
N PRO A 96 9.47 1.06 -7.08
CA PRO A 96 8.66 0.23 -7.97
C PRO A 96 7.24 0.77 -8.15
N TYR A 97 6.66 1.41 -7.11
CA TYR A 97 5.36 2.06 -7.22
C TYR A 97 5.41 3.22 -8.22
N SER A 98 6.40 4.12 -8.12
CA SER A 98 6.57 5.23 -9.06
C SER A 98 6.91 4.77 -10.48
N PHE A 99 7.62 3.65 -10.64
CA PHE A 99 7.96 3.07 -11.95
C PHE A 99 6.72 2.55 -12.69
N LEU A 100 5.77 1.92 -11.99
CA LEU A 100 4.54 1.38 -12.59
C LEU A 100 3.56 2.46 -13.07
N PHE A 101 3.56 3.64 -12.44
CA PHE A 101 2.65 4.75 -12.78
C PHE A 101 3.27 5.80 -13.72
N GLY A 102 4.40 5.49 -14.37
CA GLY A 102 5.01 6.38 -15.37
C GLY A 102 5.60 7.67 -14.79
N GLY A 103 5.88 7.72 -13.48
CA GLY A 103 6.51 8.86 -12.82
C GLY A 103 8.02 8.99 -13.06
N SER A 104 8.53 8.44 -14.16
CA SER A 104 9.96 8.34 -14.44
C SER A 104 10.56 9.55 -15.16
N ASP A 105 9.89 10.71 -15.14
CA ASP A 105 10.34 11.96 -15.79
C ASP A 105 10.71 13.08 -14.80
N LYS A 106 11.11 12.73 -13.57
CA LYS A 106 11.60 13.74 -12.60
C LYS A 106 13.00 13.47 -12.05
N VAL A 107 13.60 12.32 -12.37
CA VAL A 107 14.95 11.93 -11.88
C VAL A 107 16.03 12.10 -12.96
N LEU A 108 15.65 12.21 -14.24
CA LEU A 108 16.60 12.38 -15.36
C LEU A 108 16.82 13.84 -15.79
N GLU A 109 16.12 14.81 -15.21
CA GLU A 109 16.19 16.23 -15.61
C GLU A 109 17.00 17.12 -14.64
N GLY A 110 17.68 16.52 -13.65
CA GLY A 110 18.34 17.24 -12.56
C GLY A 110 19.76 16.78 -12.24
N LYS A 111 20.49 16.23 -13.22
CA LYS A 111 21.91 15.93 -13.08
C LYS A 111 22.75 16.81 -13.99
#